data_AF-A0A5D3A2T1-F1
#
_entry.id   AF-A0A5D3A2T1-F1
#
_cell.length_a   1.000
_cell.length_b   1.000
_cell.length_c   1.000
_cell.angle_alpha   90.00
_cell.angle_beta   90.00
_cell.angle_gamma   90.00
#
_symmetry.space_group_name_H-M   'P 1'
#
loop_
_entity.id
_entity.type
_entity.pdbx_description
1 polymer ?
#
loop_
_entity_poly.entity_id
_entity_poly.type
_entity_poly.pdbx_seq_one_letter_code
_entity_poly.pdbx_strand_id
1 'polypeptide(L)'
;MEGDKYRSYLHGEGELNTNWRYGGPPNYDIVNKLFEDERTKVWPPGSLEEKVQNLVKSWEMEIFHKASLEDFKTIDVNKYTFSLNGRKGLTMMEIKKLGGGYNPQLQTSLPQELRCYDPEKETDESSHKAFVTAFPRGFAFEVLKVYTGPPEIVLKFRHWGYNEGPFKGG
;
A
#
# COMPACT_ATOMS: atom_id res chain seq x y z
N MET A 1 5.18 22.13 -9.71
CA MET A 1 5.57 20.74 -9.43
C MET A 1 4.59 19.85 -10.18
N GLU A 2 5.11 19.05 -11.09
CA GLU A 2 4.33 18.01 -11.77
C GLU A 2 3.96 16.96 -10.70
N GLY A 3 2.68 16.57 -10.61
CA GLY A 3 2.23 15.62 -9.57
C GLY A 3 2.76 14.20 -9.81
N ASP A 4 2.63 13.32 -8.81
CA ASP A 4 2.98 11.90 -8.95
C ASP A 4 2.17 11.25 -10.09
N LYS A 5 2.87 10.58 -11.01
CA LYS A 5 2.30 9.98 -12.22
C LYS A 5 1.46 8.72 -11.94
N TYR A 6 1.71 8.04 -10.84
CA TYR A 6 1.19 6.72 -10.51
C TYR A 6 0.08 6.75 -9.47
N ARG A 7 -0.02 7.82 -8.69
CA ARG A 7 -0.92 7.94 -7.55
C ARG A 7 -1.83 9.14 -7.71
N SER A 8 -3.12 8.84 -7.71
CA SER A 8 -4.16 9.85 -7.58
C SER A 8 -4.28 10.29 -6.12
N TYR A 9 -4.94 11.43 -5.89
CA TYR A 9 -5.28 11.92 -4.54
C TYR A 9 -4.08 12.18 -3.62
N LEU A 10 -2.91 12.48 -4.21
CA LEU A 10 -1.70 12.87 -3.48
C LEU A 10 -1.50 14.40 -3.45
N HIS A 11 -1.87 15.07 -4.54
CA HIS A 11 -1.74 16.52 -4.70
C HIS A 11 -3.01 17.10 -5.35
N GLY A 12 -3.12 18.43 -5.33
CA GLY A 12 -4.23 19.18 -5.93
C GLY A 12 -5.14 19.80 -4.88
N GLU A 13 -6.09 20.63 -5.34
CA GLU A 13 -7.00 21.39 -4.45
C GLU A 13 -7.79 20.48 -3.49
N GLY A 14 -8.22 19.32 -3.99
CA GLY A 14 -8.94 18.32 -3.20
C GLY A 14 -8.14 17.67 -2.09
N GLU A 15 -6.82 17.89 -2.02
CA GLU A 15 -5.94 17.34 -0.98
C GLU A 15 -5.33 18.42 -0.05
N LEU A 16 -5.73 19.68 -0.19
CA LEU A 16 -5.20 20.80 0.63
C LEU A 16 -5.51 20.63 2.12
N ASN A 17 -6.64 20.01 2.44
CA ASN A 17 -7.11 19.78 3.81
C ASN A 17 -6.98 18.32 4.26
N THR A 18 -6.29 17.49 3.47
CA THR A 18 -6.11 16.07 3.81
C THR A 18 -5.29 15.94 5.09
N ASN A 19 -5.79 15.13 6.03
CA ASN A 19 -5.09 14.88 7.27
C ASN A 19 -4.04 13.78 7.07
N TRP A 20 -2.78 14.20 6.89
CA TRP A 20 -1.64 13.30 6.69
C TRP A 20 -1.05 12.84 8.02
N ARG A 21 -0.82 11.53 8.18
CA ARG A 21 -0.25 10.93 9.41
C ARG A 21 1.12 11.49 9.78
N TYR A 22 1.91 11.90 8.80
CA TYR A 22 3.29 12.35 8.99
C TYR A 22 3.47 13.84 8.65
N GLY A 23 2.40 14.63 8.79
CA GLY A 23 2.44 16.09 8.67
C GLY A 23 2.40 16.63 7.23
N GLY A 24 2.44 15.77 6.21
CA GLY A 24 2.30 16.17 4.81
C GLY A 24 2.20 14.99 3.84
N PRO A 25 1.97 15.29 2.54
CA PRO A 25 1.91 14.26 1.51
C PRO A 25 3.26 13.53 1.39
N PRO A 26 3.28 12.20 1.27
CA PRO A 26 4.51 11.45 1.07
C PRO A 26 5.18 11.77 -0.28
N ASN A 27 6.50 11.62 -0.34
CA ASN A 27 7.27 11.66 -1.58
C ASN A 27 7.54 10.22 -2.07
N TYR A 28 7.21 9.94 -3.33
CA TYR A 28 7.38 8.63 -3.97
C TYR A 28 8.45 8.61 -5.09
N ASP A 29 9.24 9.66 -5.28
CA ASP A 29 10.24 9.80 -6.34
C ASP A 29 11.20 8.60 -6.38
N ILE A 30 11.68 8.16 -5.21
CA ILE A 30 12.64 7.05 -5.11
C ILE A 30 12.02 5.73 -5.57
N VAL A 31 10.83 5.38 -5.07
CA VAL A 31 10.17 4.11 -5.45
C VAL A 31 9.63 4.18 -6.88
N ASN A 32 9.27 5.36 -7.37
CA ASN A 32 8.87 5.56 -8.76
C ASN A 32 10.06 5.32 -9.68
N LYS A 33 11.25 5.83 -9.33
CA LYS A 33 12.47 5.53 -10.06
C LYS A 33 12.78 4.03 -10.06
N LEU A 34 12.73 3.37 -8.90
CA LEU A 34 12.92 1.93 -8.80
C LEU A 34 11.93 1.16 -9.70
N PHE A 35 10.66 1.54 -9.66
CA PHE A 35 9.62 0.95 -10.50
C PHE A 35 9.91 1.15 -12.00
N GLU A 36 10.27 2.37 -12.42
CA GLU A 36 10.57 2.68 -13.82
C GLU A 36 11.81 1.95 -14.34
N ASP A 37 12.86 1.86 -13.53
CA ASP A 37 14.12 1.21 -13.89
C ASP A 37 13.95 -0.31 -14.06
N GLU A 38 13.03 -0.93 -13.31
CA GLU A 38 12.96 -2.40 -13.22
C GLU A 38 11.65 -3.02 -13.72
N ARG A 39 10.62 -2.23 -14.04
CA ARG A 39 9.34 -2.75 -14.55
C ARG A 39 9.52 -3.57 -15.82
N THR A 40 8.66 -4.56 -15.99
CA THR A 40 8.62 -5.42 -17.17
C THR A 40 7.46 -5.11 -18.11
N LYS A 41 6.48 -4.32 -17.64
CA LYS A 41 5.28 -3.93 -18.35
C LYS A 41 5.16 -2.42 -18.43
N VAL A 42 4.87 -1.96 -19.65
CA VAL A 42 4.41 -0.60 -19.93
C VAL A 42 3.02 -0.72 -20.51
N TRP A 43 2.01 -0.29 -19.75
CA TRP A 43 0.62 -0.38 -20.14
C TRP A 43 0.21 0.82 -21.01
N PRO A 44 -0.61 0.63 -22.05
CA PRO A 44 -1.12 1.75 -22.84
C PRO A 44 -1.93 2.72 -21.97
N PRO A 45 -1.85 4.04 -22.20
CA PRO A 45 -2.67 5.02 -21.50
C PRO A 45 -4.17 4.70 -21.61
N GLY A 46 -4.87 4.74 -20.48
CA GLY A 46 -6.30 4.44 -20.37
C GLY A 46 -6.66 2.96 -20.32
N SER A 47 -5.69 2.05 -20.47
CA SER A 47 -5.91 0.60 -20.35
C SER A 47 -6.40 0.20 -18.96
N LEU A 48 -7.03 -0.97 -18.86
CA LEU A 48 -7.51 -1.50 -17.59
C LEU A 48 -6.34 -1.77 -16.64
N GLU A 49 -5.23 -2.31 -17.16
CA GLU A 49 -4.04 -2.63 -16.38
C GLU A 49 -3.38 -1.39 -15.80
N GLU A 50 -3.28 -0.30 -16.57
CA GLU A 50 -2.79 0.98 -16.07
C GLU A 50 -3.69 1.49 -14.93
N LYS A 51 -5.00 1.48 -15.13
CA LYS A 51 -5.98 1.94 -14.13
C LYS A 51 -5.91 1.13 -12.84
N VAL A 52 -5.87 -0.21 -12.94
CA VAL A 52 -5.77 -1.10 -11.79
C VAL A 52 -4.44 -0.88 -11.06
N GLN A 53 -3.33 -0.75 -11.79
CA GLN A 53 -2.03 -0.49 -11.17
C GLN A 53 -2.01 0.83 -10.39
N ASN A 54 -2.51 1.91 -10.99
CA ASN A 54 -2.53 3.21 -10.35
C ASN A 54 -3.53 3.25 -9.19
N LEU A 55 -4.66 2.53 -9.30
CA LEU A 55 -5.62 2.39 -8.21
C LEU A 55 -5.00 1.70 -6.99
N VAL A 56 -4.30 0.56 -7.18
CA VAL A 56 -3.64 -0.14 -6.06
C VAL A 56 -2.58 0.73 -5.41
N LYS A 57 -1.71 1.38 -6.21
CA LYS A 57 -0.68 2.30 -5.68
C LYS A 57 -1.27 3.49 -4.92
N SER A 58 -2.41 4.01 -5.37
CA SER A 58 -3.14 5.10 -4.70
C SER A 58 -3.77 4.59 -3.41
N TRP A 59 -4.40 3.41 -3.43
CA TRP A 59 -5.01 2.79 -2.25
C TRP A 59 -3.97 2.50 -1.17
N GLU A 60 -2.81 1.97 -1.52
CA GLU A 60 -1.69 1.77 -0.58
C GLU A 60 -1.26 3.11 0.05
N MET A 61 -1.11 4.16 -0.77
CA MET A 61 -0.78 5.49 -0.27
C MET A 61 -1.81 5.98 0.76
N GLU A 62 -3.11 5.87 0.48
CA GLU A 62 -4.15 6.28 1.41
C GLU A 62 -4.10 5.46 2.71
N ILE A 63 -3.98 4.13 2.58
CA ILE A 63 -3.90 3.20 3.72
C ILE A 63 -2.72 3.50 4.64
N PHE A 64 -1.56 3.90 4.10
CA PHE A 64 -0.36 4.13 4.90
C PHE A 64 -0.19 5.58 5.37
N HIS A 65 -0.72 6.58 4.65
CA HIS A 65 -0.41 7.98 4.91
C HIS A 65 -1.60 8.85 5.30
N LYS A 66 -2.85 8.49 4.99
CA LYS A 66 -4.03 9.28 5.41
C LYS A 66 -4.50 8.88 6.81
N ALA A 67 -4.68 9.86 7.69
CA ALA A 67 -5.03 9.65 9.09
C ALA A 67 -6.55 9.50 9.30
N SER A 68 -7.34 10.22 8.51
CA SER A 68 -8.81 10.14 8.55
C SER A 68 -9.34 9.20 7.47
N LEU A 69 -10.36 8.42 7.81
CA LEU A 69 -11.09 7.60 6.83
C LEU A 69 -11.93 8.47 5.87
N GLU A 70 -12.29 9.69 6.28
CA GLU A 70 -13.04 10.63 5.45
C GLU A 70 -12.22 11.15 4.27
N ASP A 71 -10.89 11.10 4.38
CA ASP A 71 -9.99 11.53 3.31
C ASP A 71 -9.77 10.44 2.24
N PHE A 72 -10.27 9.21 2.46
CA PHE A 72 -10.10 8.10 1.51
C PHE A 72 -11.01 8.29 0.29
N LYS A 73 -10.43 8.17 -0.90
CA LYS A 73 -11.13 8.37 -2.18
C LYS A 73 -11.07 7.15 -3.08
N THR A 74 -10.16 6.21 -2.81
CA THR A 74 -10.01 4.97 -3.60
C THR A 74 -11.06 3.91 -3.27
N ILE A 75 -11.75 4.02 -2.13
CA ILE A 75 -12.67 3.01 -1.61
C ILE A 75 -13.92 3.63 -0.99
N ASP A 76 -15.03 2.88 -0.99
CA ASP A 76 -16.19 3.18 -0.13
C ASP A 76 -15.92 2.57 1.26
N VAL A 77 -15.53 3.41 2.22
CA VAL A 77 -15.11 2.98 3.57
C VAL A 77 -16.19 2.17 4.32
N ASN A 78 -17.46 2.35 3.99
CA ASN A 78 -18.58 1.66 4.63
C ASN A 78 -18.84 0.27 4.04
N LYS A 79 -18.32 -0.01 2.84
CA LYS A 79 -18.50 -1.30 2.14
C LYS A 79 -17.18 -2.05 1.95
N TYR A 80 -16.05 -1.38 2.16
CA TYR A 80 -14.74 -1.96 1.96
C TYR A 80 -14.48 -3.14 2.88
N THR A 81 -14.00 -4.24 2.30
CA THR A 81 -13.58 -5.43 3.01
C THR A 81 -12.25 -5.93 2.44
N PHE A 82 -11.28 -6.18 3.30
CA PHE A 82 -9.98 -6.75 2.95
C PHE A 82 -9.87 -8.17 3.48
N SER A 83 -9.42 -9.12 2.66
CA SER A 83 -9.11 -10.49 3.09
C SER A 83 -7.75 -10.91 2.53
N LEU A 84 -7.01 -11.67 3.34
CA LEU A 84 -5.70 -12.21 3.00
C LEU A 84 -5.70 -13.73 3.24
N ASN A 85 -5.22 -14.50 2.26
CA ASN A 85 -4.99 -15.95 2.38
C ASN A 85 -6.20 -16.74 2.93
N GLY A 86 -7.42 -16.36 2.51
CA GLY A 86 -8.66 -17.02 2.94
C GLY A 86 -9.09 -16.71 4.37
N ARG A 87 -8.44 -15.77 5.06
CA ARG A 87 -8.87 -15.30 6.39
C ARG A 87 -10.18 -14.52 6.31
N LYS A 88 -10.84 -14.37 7.46
CA LYS A 88 -12.03 -13.51 7.61
C LYS A 88 -11.74 -12.12 7.05
N GLY A 89 -12.69 -11.57 6.29
CA GLY A 89 -12.64 -10.20 5.81
C GLY A 89 -12.61 -9.19 6.97
N LEU A 90 -11.85 -8.12 6.78
CA LEU A 90 -11.66 -7.02 7.71
C LEU A 90 -12.23 -5.74 7.12
N THR A 91 -13.02 -5.03 7.91
CA THR A 91 -13.47 -3.66 7.64
C THR A 91 -12.35 -2.64 7.84
N MET A 92 -12.54 -1.41 7.36
CA MET A 92 -11.57 -0.32 7.60
C MET A 92 -11.36 -0.01 9.09
N MET A 93 -12.40 -0.14 9.91
CA MET A 93 -12.29 0.05 11.36
C MET A 93 -11.47 -1.06 12.03
N GLU A 94 -11.63 -2.32 11.59
CA GLU A 94 -10.82 -3.43 12.08
C GLU A 94 -9.35 -3.31 11.62
N ILE A 95 -9.10 -2.91 10.38
CA ILE A 95 -7.75 -2.60 9.86
C ILE A 95 -7.07 -1.55 10.73
N LYS A 96 -7.76 -0.44 11.02
CA LYS A 96 -7.23 0.62 11.89
C LYS A 96 -6.91 0.08 13.29
N LYS A 97 -7.80 -0.73 13.87
CA LYS A 97 -7.60 -1.35 15.19
C LYS A 97 -6.41 -2.30 15.23
N LEU A 98 -6.10 -2.97 14.12
CA LEU A 98 -4.97 -3.90 14.02
C LEU A 98 -3.62 -3.22 13.92
N GLY A 99 -3.53 -1.88 13.90
CA GLY A 99 -2.25 -1.16 13.88
C GLY A 99 -1.77 -0.84 12.46
N GLY A 100 -2.66 -0.33 11.60
CA GLY A 100 -2.28 0.25 10.32
C GLY A 100 -2.27 -0.74 9.15
N GLY A 101 -1.58 -0.39 8.06
CA GLY A 101 -1.65 -1.13 6.79
C GLY A 101 -0.87 -2.45 6.74
N TYR A 102 0.25 -2.55 7.45
CA TYR A 102 1.13 -3.72 7.39
C TYR A 102 0.60 -4.89 8.23
N ASN A 103 0.12 -4.65 9.45
CA ASN A 103 -0.32 -5.70 10.36
C ASN A 103 -1.44 -6.59 9.77
N PRO A 104 -2.46 -6.08 9.06
CA PRO A 104 -3.44 -6.89 8.35
C PRO A 104 -2.86 -7.73 7.22
N GLN A 105 -1.83 -7.22 6.53
CA GLN A 105 -1.15 -7.90 5.41
C GLN A 105 -0.16 -8.97 5.88
N LEU A 106 0.27 -8.95 7.14
CA LEU A 106 1.28 -9.86 7.70
C LEU A 106 0.70 -10.77 8.78
N GLN A 107 -0.63 -10.91 8.82
CA GLN A 107 -1.30 -11.86 9.70
C GLN A 107 -0.78 -13.28 9.48
N THR A 108 -0.32 -13.90 10.56
CA THR A 108 0.33 -15.20 10.53
C THR A 108 -0.31 -16.15 11.54
N SER A 109 -0.22 -17.45 11.25
CA SER A 109 -0.60 -18.52 12.19
C SER A 109 0.63 -19.19 12.82
N LEU A 110 1.83 -18.65 12.57
CA LEU A 110 3.06 -19.16 13.16
C LEU A 110 3.05 -18.99 14.69
N PRO A 111 3.61 -19.94 15.45
CA PRO A 111 3.93 -19.77 16.86
C PRO A 111 4.75 -18.50 17.10
N GLN A 112 4.53 -17.82 18.22
CA GLN A 112 5.09 -16.50 18.49
C GLN A 112 6.63 -16.49 18.45
N GLU A 113 7.25 -17.55 18.96
CA GLU A 113 8.69 -17.78 18.97
C GLU A 113 9.32 -17.92 17.58
N LEU A 114 8.51 -18.19 16.55
CA LEU A 114 8.95 -18.30 15.16
C LEU A 114 8.65 -17.04 14.33
N ARG A 115 8.07 -16.01 14.94
CA ARG A 115 7.72 -14.76 14.25
C ARG A 115 8.93 -13.82 14.25
N CYS A 116 9.53 -13.59 13.07
CA CYS A 116 10.49 -12.49 12.89
C CYS A 116 9.81 -11.11 12.96
N TYR A 117 8.50 -11.06 12.70
CA TYR A 117 7.63 -9.90 12.81
C TYR A 117 6.32 -10.34 13.47
N ASP A 118 5.92 -9.68 14.55
CA ASP A 118 4.73 -10.05 15.33
C ASP A 118 3.62 -9.00 15.16
N PRO A 119 2.63 -9.20 14.28
CA PRO A 119 1.59 -8.20 14.01
C PRO A 119 0.70 -7.91 15.22
N GLU A 120 0.75 -8.74 16.28
CA GLU A 120 0.02 -8.50 17.53
C GLU A 120 0.73 -7.49 18.45
N LYS A 121 2.03 -7.22 18.21
CA LYS A 121 2.85 -6.31 19.03
C LYS A 121 3.15 -4.99 18.35
N GLU A 122 3.07 -4.94 17.02
CA GLU A 122 3.39 -3.73 16.26
C GLU A 122 2.19 -2.76 16.25
N THR A 123 2.51 -1.48 16.31
CA THR A 123 1.60 -0.37 16.07
C THR A 123 1.67 0.05 14.60
N ASP A 124 0.78 0.96 14.18
CA ASP A 124 0.87 1.61 12.87
C ASP A 124 2.21 2.33 12.67
N GLU A 125 2.69 3.04 13.68
CA GLU A 125 3.98 3.74 13.64
C GLU A 125 5.17 2.77 13.58
N SER A 126 5.21 1.77 14.47
CA SER A 126 6.35 0.84 14.56
C SER A 126 6.43 -0.11 13.38
N SER A 127 5.30 -0.58 12.86
CA SER A 127 5.25 -1.33 11.61
C SER A 127 5.72 -0.49 10.43
N HIS A 128 5.19 0.74 10.28
CA HIS A 128 5.59 1.61 9.18
C HIS A 128 7.09 1.90 9.23
N LYS A 129 7.62 2.28 10.40
CA LYS A 129 9.04 2.52 10.63
C LYS A 129 9.89 1.32 10.27
N ALA A 130 9.49 0.11 10.68
CA ALA A 130 10.23 -1.11 10.36
C ALA A 130 10.36 -1.32 8.85
N PHE A 131 9.26 -1.18 8.10
CA PHE A 131 9.25 -1.41 6.65
C PHE A 131 9.99 -0.33 5.86
N VAL A 132 9.79 0.95 6.17
CA VAL A 132 10.50 2.03 5.44
C VAL A 132 12.00 2.06 5.76
N THR A 133 12.39 1.55 6.93
CA THR A 133 13.80 1.40 7.30
C THR A 133 14.45 0.23 6.57
N ALA A 134 13.77 -0.93 6.50
CA ALA A 134 14.27 -2.11 5.81
C ALA A 134 14.38 -1.92 4.28
N PHE A 135 13.38 -1.24 3.70
CA PHE A 135 13.29 -0.97 2.27
C PHE A 135 13.41 0.53 2.00
N PRO A 136 14.60 1.13 2.12
CA PRO A 136 14.79 2.58 1.99
C PRO A 136 14.47 3.11 0.58
N ARG A 137 14.51 2.23 -0.43
CA ARG A 137 14.09 2.54 -1.81
C ARG A 137 12.59 2.43 -2.04
N GLY A 138 11.84 2.07 -0.99
CA GLY A 138 10.44 1.70 -1.07
C GLY A 138 10.23 0.27 -1.56
N PHE A 139 8.95 -0.08 -1.68
CA PHE A 139 8.48 -1.38 -2.10
C PHE A 139 7.63 -1.15 -3.36
N ALA A 140 8.15 -1.51 -4.53
CA ALA A 140 7.52 -1.27 -5.82
C ALA A 140 6.47 -2.32 -6.14
N PHE A 141 5.34 -1.88 -6.72
CA PHE A 141 4.23 -2.73 -7.15
C PHE A 141 4.04 -2.63 -8.67
N GLU A 142 3.93 -3.79 -9.34
CA GLU A 142 3.66 -3.88 -10.78
C GLU A 142 2.56 -4.89 -11.07
N VAL A 143 1.58 -4.46 -11.88
CA VAL A 143 0.59 -5.36 -12.48
C VAL A 143 1.22 -6.04 -13.69
N LEU A 144 1.29 -7.38 -13.67
CA LEU A 144 1.85 -8.19 -14.75
C LEU A 144 0.80 -8.60 -15.79
N LYS A 145 -0.45 -8.78 -15.34
CA LYS A 145 -1.61 -9.11 -16.17
C LYS A 145 -2.91 -8.88 -15.39
N VAL A 146 -3.93 -8.33 -16.03
CA VAL A 146 -5.32 -8.41 -15.55
C VAL A 146 -6.04 -9.50 -16.33
N TYR A 147 -6.71 -10.41 -15.63
CA TYR A 147 -7.43 -11.55 -16.22
C TYR A 147 -8.90 -11.22 -16.46
N THR A 148 -9.50 -10.41 -15.61
CA THR A 148 -10.93 -10.08 -15.66
C THR A 148 -11.14 -8.58 -15.44
N GLY A 149 -12.18 -8.04 -16.10
CA GLY A 149 -12.62 -6.66 -15.94
C GLY A 149 -13.75 -6.51 -14.91
N PRO A 150 -14.18 -5.27 -14.62
CA PRO A 150 -15.25 -5.01 -13.66
C PRO A 150 -16.52 -5.83 -13.96
N PRO A 151 -17.28 -6.25 -12.93
CA PRO A 151 -17.18 -5.81 -11.53
C PRO A 151 -16.12 -6.55 -10.70
N GLU A 152 -15.54 -7.64 -11.20
CA GLU A 152 -14.57 -8.46 -10.47
C GLU A 152 -13.21 -8.45 -11.15
N ILE A 153 -12.20 -7.87 -10.49
CA ILE A 153 -10.83 -7.81 -11.01
C ILE A 153 -10.00 -8.93 -10.40
N VAL A 154 -9.51 -9.83 -11.27
CA VAL A 154 -8.48 -10.82 -10.94
C VAL A 154 -7.21 -10.41 -11.68
N LEU A 155 -6.10 -10.30 -10.97
CA LEU A 155 -4.83 -9.88 -11.55
C LEU A 155 -3.66 -10.75 -11.07
N LYS A 156 -2.59 -10.75 -11.87
CA LYS A 156 -1.25 -11.19 -11.48
C LYS A 156 -0.40 -9.95 -11.27
N PHE A 157 0.28 -9.87 -10.14
CA PHE A 157 1.18 -8.77 -9.80
C PHE A 157 2.52 -9.31 -9.29
N ARG A 158 3.50 -8.41 -9.21
CA ARG A 158 4.70 -8.59 -8.39
C ARG A 158 4.92 -7.37 -7.51
N HIS A 159 5.51 -7.60 -6.35
CA HIS A 159 5.83 -6.58 -5.37
C HIS A 159 7.26 -6.82 -4.89
N TRP A 160 8.14 -5.82 -4.93
CA TRP A 160 9.56 -6.01 -4.63
C TRP A 160 10.24 -4.78 -4.06
N GLY A 161 11.36 -4.99 -3.38
CA GLY A 161 12.26 -3.96 -2.88
C GLY A 161 13.54 -4.61 -2.38
N TYR A 162 14.57 -3.80 -2.16
CA TYR A 162 15.87 -4.27 -1.70
C TYR A 162 15.96 -4.09 -0.18
N ASN A 163 16.20 -5.20 0.53
CA ASN A 163 16.45 -5.17 1.97
C ASN A 163 17.87 -4.65 2.23
N GLU A 164 17.98 -3.33 2.42
CA GLU A 164 19.27 -2.63 2.57
C GLU A 164 19.41 -1.96 3.93
N GLY A 165 18.35 -1.97 4.73
CA GLY A 165 18.36 -1.48 6.10
C GLY A 165 18.04 -2.57 7.12
N PRO A 166 18.18 -2.27 8.41
CA PRO A 166 17.91 -3.23 9.47
C PRO A 166 16.42 -3.56 9.56
N PHE A 167 16.11 -4.83 9.83
CA PHE A 167 14.73 -5.27 10.04
C PHE A 167 14.64 -6.21 11.25
N LYS A 168 14.12 -5.70 12.37
CA LYS A 168 13.75 -6.47 13.58
C LYS A 168 14.74 -7.60 13.94
N GLY A 169 16.05 -7.28 13.93
CA GLY A 169 17.12 -8.20 14.35
C GLY A 169 17.90 -8.88 13.21
N GLY A 170 17.61 -8.54 11.96
CA GLY A 170 18.48 -8.79 10.80
C GLY A 170 19.35 -7.59 10.44
#